data_AF-A0A1Y1MD99-F1
#
_entry.id   AF-A0A1Y1MD99-F1
#
_cell.length_a   1.000
_cell.length_b   1.000
_cell.length_c   1.000
_cell.angle_alpha   90.00
_cell.angle_beta   90.00
_cell.angle_gamma   90.00
#
_symmetry.space_group_name_H-M   'P 1'
#
loop_
_entity.id
_entity.type
_entity.pdbx_description
1 polymer ?
#
loop_
_entity_poly.entity_id
_entity_poly.type
_entity_poly.pdbx_seq_one_letter_code
_entity_poly.pdbx_strand_id
1 'polypeptide(L)'
;FTQKSDEWTPPTGSFLGDMTDEVECYGAGSRIVEFVSGGPKNYAYKVFSPSANKYSVVCKVKGISLNYKNSVVVNFETIKDAVLNNAPETYVETDRRIARTCTYDVISKPERKRYRVEYTKRRRLDVGYD
;
A
#
# COMPACT_ATOMS: atom_id res chain seq x y z
N PHE A 1 10.49 15.32 8.39
CA PHE A 1 9.44 16.06 7.65
C PHE A 1 10.07 17.34 7.09
N THR A 2 9.52 17.92 6.02
CA THR A 2 10.01 19.19 5.46
C THR A 2 8.98 20.29 5.74
N GLN A 3 9.42 21.42 6.26
CA GLN A 3 8.56 22.55 6.65
C GLN A 3 9.15 23.84 6.09
N LYS A 4 8.29 24.78 5.68
CA LYS A 4 8.70 26.16 5.44
C LYS A 4 8.85 26.92 6.74
N SER A 5 9.81 27.83 6.82
CA SER A 5 10.18 28.55 8.05
C SER A 5 9.01 29.22 8.78
N ASP A 6 7.99 29.68 8.05
CA ASP A 6 6.85 30.45 8.59
C ASP A 6 5.54 29.64 8.70
N GLU A 7 5.58 28.33 8.46
CA GLU A 7 4.39 27.47 8.61
C GLU A 7 4.28 26.91 10.03
N TRP A 8 3.05 26.62 10.46
CA TRP A 8 2.78 26.01 11.75
C TRP A 8 3.38 24.58 11.83
N THR A 9 4.09 24.29 12.92
CA THR A 9 4.60 22.94 13.21
C THR A 9 3.60 22.18 14.09
N PRO A 10 3.12 21.01 13.65
CA PRO A 10 2.27 20.18 14.50
C PRO A 10 3.04 19.67 15.72
N PRO A 11 2.43 19.71 16.92
CA PRO A 11 3.00 19.06 18.09
C PRO A 11 3.11 17.55 17.87
N THR A 12 4.02 16.90 18.59
CA THR A 12 4.12 15.43 18.67
C THR A 12 3.63 14.98 20.03
N GLY A 13 2.90 13.86 20.09
CA GLY A 13 2.27 13.40 21.32
C GLY A 13 1.13 12.44 21.04
N SER A 14 0.33 12.15 22.06
CA SER A 14 -0.76 11.15 22.00
C SER A 14 -2.15 11.78 22.01
N PHE A 15 -2.25 13.11 21.84
CA PHE A 15 -3.51 13.83 21.86
C PHE A 15 -4.02 14.11 20.44
N LEU A 16 -5.29 14.54 20.35
CA LEU A 16 -5.91 14.85 19.07
C LEU A 16 -5.19 16.04 18.40
N GLY A 17 -4.71 15.81 17.18
CA GLY A 17 -3.97 16.82 16.40
C GLY A 17 -2.45 16.66 16.48
N ASP A 18 -1.96 15.83 17.39
CA ASP A 18 -0.54 15.53 17.50
C ASP A 18 -0.08 14.56 16.39
N MET A 19 1.13 14.76 15.90
CA MET A 19 1.82 13.79 15.06
C MET A 19 2.37 12.63 15.90
N THR A 20 2.06 11.41 15.50
CA THR A 20 2.53 10.17 16.11
C THR A 20 3.46 9.39 15.17
N ASP A 21 4.32 8.56 15.76
CA ASP A 21 5.10 7.57 14.99
C ASP A 21 4.27 6.30 14.79
N GLU A 22 3.65 6.16 13.61
CA GLU A 22 2.86 4.98 13.27
C GLU A 22 3.68 3.68 13.18
N VAL A 23 5.02 3.77 13.04
CA VAL A 23 5.90 2.62 12.86
C VAL A 23 6.32 2.01 14.21
N GLU A 24 6.15 2.75 15.32
CA GLU A 24 6.46 2.28 16.67
C GLU A 24 5.70 1.01 17.05
N CYS A 25 4.53 0.76 16.46
CA CYS A 25 3.77 -0.49 16.68
C CYS A 25 4.53 -1.78 16.28
N TYR A 26 5.60 -1.67 15.49
CA TYR A 26 6.49 -2.79 15.15
C TYR A 26 7.66 -2.96 16.14
N GLY A 27 7.75 -2.10 17.15
CA GLY A 27 8.77 -2.07 18.20
C GLY A 27 9.60 -0.78 18.18
N ALA A 28 10.20 -0.44 19.32
CA ALA A 28 11.04 0.76 19.45
C ALA A 28 12.18 0.78 18.43
N GLY A 29 12.37 1.93 17.77
CA GLY A 29 13.39 2.11 16.73
C GLY A 29 13.06 1.45 15.39
N SER A 30 11.85 0.93 15.21
CA SER A 30 11.39 0.41 13.92
C SER A 30 11.36 1.50 12.87
N ARG A 31 11.75 1.16 11.64
CA ARG A 31 11.75 2.10 10.53
C ARG A 31 11.37 1.43 9.21
N ILE A 32 10.79 2.20 8.32
CA ILE A 32 10.60 1.78 6.93
C ILE A 32 11.96 1.79 6.24
N VAL A 33 12.36 0.64 5.70
CA VAL A 33 13.65 0.46 4.99
C VAL A 33 13.48 0.42 3.48
N GLU A 34 12.28 0.09 3.00
CA GLU A 34 11.97 0.05 1.57
C GLU A 34 10.52 0.52 1.38
N PHE A 35 10.30 1.42 0.42
CA PHE A 35 8.98 1.96 0.11
C PHE A 35 8.76 1.96 -1.41
N VAL A 36 7.59 1.49 -1.83
CA VAL A 36 7.18 1.40 -3.22
C VAL A 36 5.82 2.06 -3.38
N SER A 37 5.69 2.96 -4.35
CA SER A 37 4.45 3.69 -4.62
C SER A 37 3.96 3.45 -6.05
N GLY A 38 2.85 2.72 -6.17
CA GLY A 38 2.09 2.52 -7.41
C GLY A 38 0.98 3.56 -7.63
N GLY A 39 0.99 4.66 -6.86
CA GLY A 39 0.02 5.76 -6.96
C GLY A 39 -0.89 5.92 -5.72
N PRO A 40 -1.91 6.79 -5.80
CA PRO A 40 -2.79 7.07 -4.67
C PRO A 40 -3.47 5.78 -4.15
N LYS A 41 -3.22 5.44 -2.88
CA LYS A 41 -3.76 4.23 -2.22
C LYS A 41 -3.36 2.91 -2.90
N ASN A 42 -2.21 2.90 -3.58
CA ASN A 42 -1.51 1.71 -4.09
C ASN A 42 -0.02 1.82 -3.71
N TYR A 43 0.37 1.24 -2.58
CA TYR A 43 1.74 1.31 -2.08
C TYR A 43 2.09 0.08 -1.22
N ALA A 44 3.39 -0.18 -1.08
CA ALA A 44 3.90 -1.22 -0.21
C ALA A 44 5.18 -0.76 0.49
N TYR A 45 5.42 -1.27 1.68
CA TYR A 45 6.63 -0.94 2.43
C TYR A 45 7.12 -2.10 3.30
N LYS A 46 8.43 -2.13 3.53
CA LYS A 46 9.11 -3.04 4.46
C LYS A 46 9.53 -2.27 5.69
N VAL A 47 9.14 -2.75 6.87
CA VAL A 47 9.56 -2.23 8.16
C VAL A 47 10.61 -3.17 8.74
N PHE A 48 11.73 -2.63 9.17
CA PHE A 48 12.71 -3.36 9.98
C PHE A 48 12.52 -2.98 11.45
N SER A 49 12.32 -3.99 12.31
CA SER A 49 12.25 -3.84 13.76
C SER A 49 13.57 -4.31 14.38
N PRO A 50 14.39 -3.39 14.95
CA PRO A 50 15.65 -3.75 15.58
C PRO A 50 15.47 -4.64 16.81
N SER A 51 14.42 -4.40 17.61
CA SER A 51 14.17 -5.14 18.85
C SER A 51 13.85 -6.61 18.60
N ALA A 52 13.09 -6.91 17.54
CA ALA A 52 12.75 -8.27 17.14
C ALA A 52 13.70 -8.85 16.07
N ASN A 53 14.65 -8.05 15.58
CA ASN A 53 15.50 -8.35 14.42
C ASN A 53 14.72 -8.96 13.24
N LYS A 54 13.57 -8.35 12.90
CA LYS A 54 12.59 -8.91 11.96
C LYS A 54 12.11 -7.87 10.95
N TYR A 55 11.82 -8.34 9.74
CA TYR A 55 11.14 -7.57 8.71
C TYR A 55 9.63 -7.83 8.72
N SER A 56 8.85 -6.77 8.60
CA SER A 56 7.40 -6.82 8.38
C SER A 56 7.07 -6.14 7.06
N VAL A 57 6.13 -6.70 6.32
CA VAL A 57 5.73 -6.18 5.01
C VAL A 57 4.28 -5.76 5.04
N VAL A 58 4.00 -4.58 4.50
CA VAL A 58 2.63 -4.07 4.37
C VAL A 58 2.38 -3.71 2.92
N CYS A 59 1.25 -4.17 2.39
CA CYS A 59 0.74 -3.80 1.08
C CYS A 59 -0.62 -3.11 1.26
N LYS A 60 -0.85 -2.02 0.54
CA LYS A 60 -2.11 -1.26 0.53
C LYS A 60 -2.51 -1.04 -0.92
N VAL A 61 -3.61 -1.69 -1.33
CA VAL A 61 -4.10 -1.64 -2.71
C VAL A 61 -5.59 -1.36 -2.70
N LYS A 62 -5.99 -0.15 -3.11
CA LYS A 62 -7.40 0.22 -3.20
C LYS A 62 -8.14 -0.63 -4.23
N GLY A 63 -9.35 -1.06 -3.86
CA GLY A 63 -10.24 -1.81 -4.74
C GLY A 63 -10.01 -3.31 -4.72
N ILE A 64 -8.90 -3.79 -4.18
CA ILE A 64 -8.60 -5.22 -4.02
C ILE A 64 -8.55 -5.55 -2.52
N SER A 65 -9.35 -6.53 -2.10
CA SER A 65 -9.27 -7.05 -0.73
C SER A 65 -8.06 -7.97 -0.61
N LEU A 66 -7.08 -7.60 0.21
CA LEU A 66 -5.87 -8.38 0.48
C LEU A 66 -6.14 -9.47 1.53
N ASN A 67 -6.97 -10.47 1.17
CA ASN A 67 -7.03 -11.72 1.91
C ASN A 67 -5.79 -12.59 1.61
N TYR A 68 -5.63 -13.72 2.30
CA TYR A 68 -4.46 -14.59 2.10
C TYR A 68 -4.20 -14.93 0.62
N LYS A 69 -5.20 -15.46 -0.10
CA LYS A 69 -5.10 -15.84 -1.53
C LYS A 69 -4.66 -14.66 -2.39
N ASN A 70 -5.30 -13.51 -2.22
CA ASN A 70 -5.00 -12.30 -2.99
C ASN A 70 -3.67 -11.66 -2.59
N SER A 71 -3.25 -11.77 -1.33
CA SER A 71 -1.96 -11.24 -0.85
C SER A 71 -0.76 -12.05 -1.32
N VAL A 72 -0.97 -13.32 -1.69
CA VAL A 72 0.07 -14.12 -2.36
C VAL A 72 0.30 -13.59 -3.77
N VAL A 73 -0.77 -13.21 -4.47
CA VAL A 73 -0.71 -12.67 -5.85
C VAL A 73 -0.28 -11.21 -5.90
N VAL A 74 -0.84 -10.37 -5.02
CA VAL A 74 -0.51 -8.94 -4.91
C VAL A 74 0.26 -8.74 -3.61
N ASN A 75 1.56 -8.96 -3.71
CA ASN A 75 2.54 -8.81 -2.64
C ASN A 75 3.54 -7.68 -2.96
N PHE A 76 4.46 -7.42 -2.03
CA PHE A 76 5.45 -6.37 -2.16
C PHE A 76 6.27 -6.46 -3.45
N GLU A 77 6.76 -7.65 -3.80
CA GLU A 77 7.60 -7.85 -4.99
C GLU A 77 6.78 -7.66 -6.26
N THR A 78 5.52 -8.11 -6.32
CA THR A 78 4.65 -7.86 -7.49
C THR A 78 4.32 -6.38 -7.67
N ILE A 79 4.13 -5.63 -6.58
CA ILE A 79 3.90 -4.17 -6.64
C ILE A 79 5.18 -3.48 -7.10
N LYS A 80 6.33 -3.89 -6.57
CA LYS A 80 7.65 -3.37 -6.96
C LYS A 80 7.93 -3.62 -8.44
N ASP A 81 7.69 -4.83 -8.92
CA ASP A 81 7.86 -5.20 -10.32
C ASP A 81 6.91 -4.41 -11.22
N ALA A 82 5.64 -4.26 -10.84
CA ALA A 82 4.69 -3.46 -11.61
C ALA A 82 5.04 -1.95 -11.68
N VAL A 83 5.76 -1.43 -10.69
CA VAL A 83 6.26 -0.05 -10.68
C VAL A 83 7.55 0.07 -11.51
N LEU A 84 8.48 -0.86 -11.32
CA LEU A 84 9.83 -0.81 -11.88
C LEU A 84 9.94 -1.44 -13.26
N ASN A 85 8.99 -2.25 -13.72
CA ASN A 85 9.06 -2.97 -15.00
C ASN A 85 7.71 -2.92 -15.73
N ASN A 86 7.70 -3.29 -17.01
CA ASN A 86 6.47 -3.58 -17.73
C ASN A 86 5.99 -4.99 -17.35
N ALA A 87 5.55 -5.12 -16.09
CA ALA A 87 5.08 -6.38 -15.55
C ALA A 87 3.87 -6.90 -16.32
N PRO A 88 3.68 -8.23 -16.41
CA PRO A 88 2.49 -8.81 -17.02
C PRO A 88 1.22 -8.40 -16.25
N GLU A 89 0.06 -8.52 -16.92
CA GLU A 89 -1.21 -8.23 -16.27
C GLU A 89 -1.48 -9.19 -15.11
N THR A 90 -1.66 -8.63 -13.91
CA THR A 90 -1.96 -9.40 -12.70
C THR A 90 -3.45 -9.35 -12.40
N TYR A 91 -4.03 -10.50 -12.08
CA TYR A 91 -5.43 -10.63 -11.70
C TYR A 91 -5.58 -11.32 -10.36
N VAL A 92 -6.56 -10.85 -9.58
CA VAL A 92 -6.96 -11.50 -8.33
C VAL A 92 -8.38 -12.02 -8.45
N GLU A 93 -8.62 -13.20 -7.89
CA GLU A 93 -9.90 -13.90 -7.97
C GLU A 93 -10.42 -14.22 -6.58
N THR A 94 -11.60 -13.68 -6.29
CA THR A 94 -12.31 -13.87 -5.02
C THR A 94 -13.60 -14.64 -5.29
N ASP A 95 -13.65 -15.89 -4.84
CA ASP A 95 -14.72 -16.83 -5.21
C ASP A 95 -16.07 -16.48 -4.56
N ARG A 96 -16.05 -15.86 -3.38
CA ARG A 96 -17.24 -15.52 -2.57
C ARG A 96 -17.23 -14.07 -2.12
N ARG A 97 -17.29 -13.14 -3.06
CA ARG A 97 -17.42 -11.72 -2.74
C ARG A 97 -18.86 -11.40 -2.32
N ILE A 98 -19.03 -10.85 -1.13
CA ILE A 98 -20.31 -10.32 -0.66
C ILE A 98 -20.68 -9.10 -1.52
N ALA A 99 -21.89 -9.09 -2.05
CA ALA A 99 -22.44 -8.06 -2.91
C ALA A 99 -23.87 -7.73 -2.47
N ARG A 100 -24.30 -6.50 -2.74
CA ARG A 100 -25.70 -6.11 -2.61
C ARG A 100 -26.30 -5.87 -3.99
N THR A 101 -27.49 -6.39 -4.24
CA THR A 101 -28.26 -6.10 -5.47
C THR A 101 -28.92 -4.72 -5.38
N CYS A 102 -29.52 -4.25 -6.48
CA CYS A 102 -30.34 -3.03 -6.46
C CYS A 102 -31.59 -3.17 -5.58
N THR A 103 -32.05 -4.41 -5.33
CA THR A 103 -33.16 -4.76 -4.42
C THR A 103 -32.73 -4.95 -2.97
N TYR A 104 -31.49 -4.62 -2.64
CA TYR A 104 -30.89 -4.76 -1.30
C TYR A 104 -30.63 -6.19 -0.82
N ASP A 105 -30.76 -7.19 -1.68
CA ASP A 105 -30.43 -8.57 -1.35
C ASP A 105 -28.92 -8.76 -1.21
N VAL A 106 -28.50 -9.51 -0.19
CA VAL A 106 -27.10 -9.86 0.05
C VAL A 106 -26.79 -11.18 -0.63
N ILE A 107 -25.91 -11.15 -1.63
CA ILE A 107 -25.51 -12.34 -2.40
C ILE A 107 -23.99 -12.54 -2.30
N SER A 108 -23.55 -13.80 -2.43
CA SER A 108 -22.15 -14.14 -2.63
C SER A 108 -21.91 -14.48 -4.10
N LYS A 109 -20.93 -13.83 -4.73
CA LYS A 109 -20.59 -14.08 -6.14
C LYS A 109 -19.08 -14.09 -6.37
N PRO A 110 -18.57 -14.84 -7.37
CA PRO A 110 -17.18 -14.72 -7.78
C PRO A 110 -16.90 -13.32 -8.35
N GLU A 111 -15.70 -12.82 -8.11
CA GLU A 111 -15.20 -11.56 -8.65
C GLU A 111 -13.75 -11.72 -9.10
N ARG A 112 -13.46 -11.27 -10.32
CA ARG A 112 -12.10 -11.12 -10.83
C ARG A 112 -11.78 -9.63 -10.95
N LYS A 113 -10.64 -9.21 -10.40
CA LYS A 113 -10.14 -7.83 -10.50
C LYS A 113 -8.76 -7.82 -11.11
N ARG A 114 -8.51 -6.86 -12.01
CA ARG A 114 -7.18 -6.58 -12.54
C ARG A 114 -6.43 -5.66 -11.58
N TYR A 115 -5.24 -6.05 -11.17
CA TYR A 115 -4.30 -5.17 -10.50
C TYR A 115 -3.57 -4.32 -11.53
N ARG A 116 -3.45 -3.01 -11.27
CA ARG A 116 -2.71 -2.08 -12.12
C ARG A 116 -2.17 -0.92 -11.29
N VAL A 117 -0.99 -0.46 -11.67
CA VAL A 117 -0.38 0.78 -11.19
C VAL A 117 -1.04 1.94 -11.94
N GLU A 118 -1.66 2.87 -11.22
CA GLU A 118 -2.43 3.98 -11.80
C GLU A 118 -1.67 5.29 -11.59
N TYR A 119 -0.96 5.71 -12.63
CA TYR A 119 -0.29 7.01 -12.69
C TYR A 119 -1.06 7.96 -13.62
N THR A 120 -2.24 8.42 -13.20
CA THR A 120 -2.99 9.43 -13.97
C THR A 120 -2.27 10.78 -14.09
N LYS A 121 -1.28 11.04 -13.23
CA LYS A 121 -0.49 12.29 -13.19
C LYS A 121 1.02 12.11 -13.35
N ARG A 122 1.53 10.89 -13.52
CA ARG A 122 2.97 10.61 -13.60
C ARG A 122 3.23 9.75 -14.82
N ARG A 123 4.30 10.03 -15.57
CA ARG A 123 4.74 9.22 -16.70
C ARG A 123 6.07 8.57 -16.34
N ARG A 124 6.22 7.30 -16.67
CA ARG A 124 7.51 6.64 -16.64
C ARG A 124 8.30 7.07 -17.88
N LEU A 125 9.48 7.63 -17.68
CA LEU A 125 10.40 7.97 -18.75
C LEU A 125 11.31 6.76 -18.99
N ASP A 126 11.60 6.47 -20.25
CA ASP A 126 12.46 5.34 -20.64
C ASP A 126 13.94 5.60 -20.29
N VAL A 127 14.30 6.86 -20.01
CA VAL A 127 15.65 7.31 -19.69
C VAL A 127 15.57 8.14 -18.40
N GLY A 128 16.37 7.79 -17.39
CA GLY A 128 16.52 8.60 -16.19
C GLY A 128 17.23 9.92 -16.53
N TYR A 129 16.86 11.01 -15.86
CA TYR A 129 17.72 12.20 -15.88
C TYR A 129 18.89 11.95 -14.93
N ASP A 130 20.10 12.09 -15.45
CA ASP A 130 21.35 12.15 -14.68
C ASP A 130 21.34 13.33 -13.69
#